data_AF-A0A2S8S6H6-F1
#
_entry.id   AF-A0A2S8S6H6-F1
#
_cell.length_a   1.000
_cell.length_b   1.000
_cell.length_c   1.000
_cell.angle_alpha   90.00
_cell.angle_beta   90.00
_cell.angle_gamma   90.00
#
_symmetry.space_group_name_H-M   'P 1'
#
loop_
_entity.id
_entity.type
_entity.pdbx_description
1 polymer ?
#
loop_
_entity_poly.entity_id
_entity_poly.type
_entity_poly.pdbx_seq_one_letter_code
_entity_poly.pdbx_strand_id
1 'polypeptide(L)'
;MVPALIALAAQVGVPIIRDILARKIGEGNAQLATDVIGVVARHAGVAPDQLEQLAVDEPGKVMTAMVAAEPEVAELVPLYMAELAARQETYRMEAEDPLWARAWRPLGMYGLGFIWLWNLVILHVANAIWKTALPPTDLGILLQLSALYMSLYMGGHTAKDLMAKWTGRR
;
A
#
# COMPACT_ATOMS: atom_id res chain seq x y z
N MET A 1 6.45 -16.28 17.67
CA MET A 1 7.80 -16.81 17.37
C MET A 1 8.91 -15.75 17.34
N VAL A 2 8.58 -14.46 17.34
CA VAL A 2 9.48 -13.33 17.73
C VAL A 2 9.99 -13.29 19.21
N PRO A 3 9.36 -13.93 20.23
CA PRO A 3 9.76 -13.76 21.64
C PRO A 3 11.20 -14.16 21.97
N ALA A 4 11.73 -15.21 21.32
CA ALA A 4 13.11 -15.65 21.55
C ALA A 4 14.13 -14.59 21.09
N LEU A 5 13.90 -14.00 19.91
CA LEU A 5 14.73 -12.92 19.40
C LEU A 5 14.65 -11.65 20.26
N ILE A 6 13.47 -11.31 20.80
CA ILE A 6 13.30 -10.18 21.73
C ILE A 6 14.07 -10.44 23.03
N ALA A 7 14.01 -11.66 23.57
CA ALA A 7 14.70 -12.03 24.79
C ALA A 7 16.24 -11.96 24.61
N LEU A 8 16.76 -12.49 23.51
CA LEU A 8 18.19 -12.40 23.16
C LEU A 8 18.63 -10.95 22.94
N ALA A 9 17.82 -10.15 22.25
CA ALA A 9 18.08 -8.72 22.02
C ALA A 9 18.16 -7.93 23.35
N ALA A 10 17.27 -8.24 24.30
CA ALA A 10 17.30 -7.66 25.64
C ALA A 10 18.54 -8.12 26.45
N GLN A 11 18.95 -9.38 26.28
CA GLN A 11 20.09 -9.96 27.00
C GLN A 11 21.43 -9.37 26.53
N VAL A 12 21.58 -9.13 25.22
CA VAL A 12 22.83 -8.60 24.63
C VAL A 12 22.87 -7.07 24.57
N GLY A 13 21.79 -6.40 24.99
CA GLY A 13 21.75 -4.95 25.14
C GLY A 13 21.64 -4.20 23.81
N VAL A 14 20.87 -4.71 22.85
CA VAL A 14 20.54 -4.04 21.57
C VAL A 14 19.13 -3.41 21.62
N PRO A 15 18.98 -2.21 22.20
CA PRO A 15 17.67 -1.64 22.49
C PRO A 15 16.84 -1.33 21.24
N ILE A 16 17.45 -0.94 20.13
CA ILE A 16 16.73 -0.56 18.90
C ILE A 16 16.12 -1.80 18.25
N ILE A 17 16.92 -2.86 18.04
CA ILE A 17 16.43 -4.15 17.55
C ILE A 17 15.32 -4.68 18.46
N ARG A 18 15.50 -4.64 19.78
CA ARG A 18 14.48 -5.07 20.76
C ARG A 18 13.17 -4.32 20.57
N ASP A 19 13.21 -3.00 20.52
CA ASP A 19 12.01 -2.16 20.44
C ASP A 19 11.26 -2.36 19.12
N ILE A 20 11.97 -2.49 18.01
CA ILE A 20 11.38 -2.77 16.69
C ILE A 20 10.70 -4.14 16.70
N LEU A 21 11.38 -5.18 17.19
CA LEU A 21 10.83 -6.54 17.23
C LEU A 21 9.65 -6.66 18.20
N ALA A 22 9.68 -5.97 19.34
CA ALA A 22 8.58 -5.94 20.29
C ALA A 22 7.33 -5.26 19.71
N ARG A 23 7.50 -4.17 18.96
CA ARG A 23 6.40 -3.45 18.30
C ARG A 23 5.79 -4.19 17.11
N LYS A 24 6.50 -5.18 16.53
CA LYS A 24 5.95 -6.09 15.49
C LYS A 24 4.73 -6.88 15.97
N ILE A 25 4.52 -6.99 17.29
CA ILE A 25 3.36 -7.70 17.88
C ILE A 25 2.04 -6.92 17.62
N GLY A 26 2.08 -5.73 17.00
CA GLY A 26 0.91 -5.02 16.45
C GLY A 26 1.09 -4.59 14.98
N GLU A 27 -0.01 -4.23 14.29
CA GLU A 27 -0.07 -4.00 12.83
C GLU A 27 0.84 -2.86 12.30
N GLY A 28 1.34 -1.97 13.16
CA GLY A 28 1.95 -0.71 12.73
C GLY A 28 3.36 -0.79 12.11
N ASN A 29 4.12 -1.89 12.27
CA ASN A 29 5.55 -1.89 11.90
C ASN A 29 6.09 -3.22 11.33
N ALA A 30 5.23 -4.01 10.67
CA ALA A 30 5.58 -5.34 10.18
C ALA A 30 6.75 -5.35 9.17
N GLN A 31 6.83 -4.32 8.31
CA GLN A 31 7.86 -4.22 7.28
C GLN A 31 9.23 -3.88 7.89
N LEU A 32 9.35 -2.84 8.74
CA LEU A 32 10.63 -2.50 9.40
C LEU A 32 11.17 -3.69 10.21
N ALA A 33 10.28 -4.40 10.93
CA ALA A 33 10.71 -5.56 11.68
C ALA A 33 11.15 -6.73 10.80
N THR A 34 10.64 -6.84 9.58
CA THR A 34 11.11 -7.82 8.59
C THR A 34 12.48 -7.43 8.03
N ASP A 35 12.69 -6.14 7.77
CA ASP A 35 13.98 -5.62 7.31
C ASP A 35 15.07 -5.83 8.39
N VAL A 36 14.75 -5.58 9.66
CA VAL A 36 15.64 -5.86 10.81
C VAL A 36 16.00 -7.34 10.92
N ILE A 37 15.02 -8.25 10.78
CA ILE A 37 15.29 -9.70 10.75
C ILE A 37 16.25 -10.04 9.60
N GLY A 38 16.05 -9.42 8.43
CA GLY A 38 16.95 -9.58 7.29
C GLY A 38 18.39 -9.12 7.59
N VAL A 39 18.57 -7.97 8.21
CA VAL A 39 19.89 -7.44 8.61
C VAL A 39 20.57 -8.40 9.59
N VAL A 40 19.87 -8.82 10.65
CA VAL A 40 20.42 -9.75 11.65
C VAL A 40 20.78 -11.09 11.02
N ALA A 41 19.94 -11.61 10.11
CA ALA A 41 20.20 -12.86 9.39
C ALA A 41 21.45 -12.78 8.50
N ARG A 42 21.67 -11.64 7.81
CA ARG A 42 22.90 -11.40 7.05
C ARG A 42 24.15 -11.45 7.93
N HIS A 43 24.12 -10.78 9.08
CA HIS A 43 25.23 -10.81 10.04
C HIS A 43 25.43 -12.20 10.66
N ALA A 44 24.36 -12.99 10.79
CA ALA A 44 24.41 -14.38 11.25
C ALA A 44 24.82 -15.38 10.13
N GLY A 45 24.90 -14.93 8.87
CA GLY A 45 25.24 -15.76 7.71
C GLY A 45 24.17 -16.79 7.34
N VAL A 46 22.90 -16.53 7.67
CA VAL A 46 21.78 -17.43 7.39
C VAL A 46 20.66 -16.72 6.62
N ALA A 47 19.73 -17.50 6.09
CA ALA A 47 18.51 -16.94 5.51
C ALA A 47 17.57 -16.39 6.62
N PRO A 48 16.76 -15.34 6.34
CA PRO A 48 15.90 -14.70 7.34
C PRO A 48 14.89 -15.65 8.01
N ASP A 49 14.42 -16.66 7.28
CA ASP A 49 13.52 -17.72 7.75
C ASP A 49 14.20 -18.73 8.68
N GLN A 50 15.53 -18.88 8.58
CA GLN A 50 16.33 -19.77 9.43
C GLN A 50 16.77 -19.11 10.74
N LEU A 51 16.64 -17.78 10.85
CA LEU A 51 17.16 -17.03 12.01
C LEU A 51 16.48 -17.44 13.32
N GLU A 52 15.18 -17.74 13.30
CA GLU A 52 14.46 -18.19 14.50
C GLU A 52 14.96 -19.55 14.98
N GLN A 53 15.25 -20.47 14.06
CA GLN A 53 15.78 -21.79 14.41
C GLN A 53 17.22 -21.67 14.92
N LEU A 54 18.04 -20.82 14.29
CA LEU A 54 19.39 -20.51 14.75
C LEU A 54 19.40 -19.89 16.16
N ALA A 55 18.38 -19.10 16.51
CA ALA A 55 18.26 -18.52 17.85
C ALA A 55 18.02 -19.58 18.95
N VAL A 56 17.48 -20.74 18.59
CA VAL A 56 17.31 -21.89 19.49
C VAL A 56 18.58 -22.74 19.54
N ASP A 57 19.15 -23.04 18.37
CA ASP A 57 20.27 -23.98 18.24
C ASP A 57 21.61 -23.35 18.67
N GLU A 58 21.83 -22.08 18.31
CA GLU A 58 23.07 -21.34 18.55
C GLU A 58 22.79 -19.89 18.99
N PRO A 59 22.23 -19.67 20.20
CA PRO A 59 21.84 -18.33 20.66
C PRO A 59 23.00 -17.34 20.70
N GLY A 60 24.22 -17.80 21.04
CA GLY A 60 25.41 -16.97 21.09
C GLY A 60 25.76 -16.35 19.72
N LYS A 61 25.58 -17.10 18.63
CA LYS A 61 25.83 -16.61 17.27
C LYS A 61 24.83 -15.53 16.87
N VAL A 62 23.56 -15.71 17.22
CA VAL A 62 22.51 -14.70 16.99
C VAL A 62 22.74 -13.45 17.82
N MET A 63 23.18 -13.58 19.07
CA MET A 63 23.53 -12.43 19.92
C MET A 63 24.69 -11.62 19.33
N THR A 64 25.75 -12.28 18.85
CA THR A 64 26.86 -11.58 18.16
C THR A 64 26.39 -10.89 16.89
N ALA A 65 25.53 -11.55 16.11
CA ALA A 65 24.96 -10.96 14.89
C ALA A 65 24.06 -9.75 15.21
N MET A 66 23.28 -9.78 16.28
CA MET A 66 22.46 -8.65 16.74
C MET A 66 23.31 -7.45 17.13
N VAL A 67 24.41 -7.66 17.85
CA VAL A 67 25.34 -6.56 18.23
C VAL A 67 25.97 -5.93 16.99
N ALA A 68 26.37 -6.75 16.00
CA ALA A 68 26.91 -6.26 14.74
C ALA A 68 25.87 -5.53 13.88
N ALA A 69 24.60 -5.96 13.95
CA ALA A 69 23.49 -5.39 13.21
C ALA A 69 22.95 -4.07 13.78
N GLU A 70 23.04 -3.87 15.09
CA GLU A 70 22.47 -2.69 15.79
C GLU A 70 22.83 -1.34 15.15
N PRO A 71 24.10 -1.02 14.77
CA PRO A 71 24.41 0.25 14.12
C PRO A 71 23.75 0.39 12.74
N GLU A 72 23.71 -0.68 11.94
CA GLU A 72 23.05 -0.66 10.63
C GLU A 72 21.53 -0.49 10.78
N VAL A 73 20.93 -1.14 11.78
CA VAL A 73 19.50 -0.99 12.10
C VAL A 73 19.19 0.44 12.58
N ALA A 74 20.08 1.06 13.35
CA ALA A 74 19.92 2.44 13.80
C ALA A 74 19.86 3.43 12.62
N GLU A 75 20.57 3.16 11.52
CA GLU A 75 20.53 3.96 10.29
C GLU A 75 19.25 3.77 9.48
N LEU A 76 18.57 2.63 9.62
CA LEU A 76 17.29 2.37 8.93
C LEU A 76 16.12 3.13 9.55
N VAL A 77 16.15 3.38 10.87
CA VAL A 77 15.09 4.11 11.59
C VAL A 77 14.80 5.50 10.99
N PRO A 78 15.79 6.40 10.78
CA PRO A 78 15.52 7.73 10.23
C PRO A 78 14.98 7.68 8.79
N LEU A 79 15.40 6.70 7.97
CA LEU A 79 14.85 6.50 6.63
C LEU A 79 13.36 6.15 6.69
N TYR A 80 12.99 5.24 7.60
CA TYR A 80 11.60 4.86 7.83
C TYR A 80 10.74 6.02 8.35
N MET A 81 11.29 6.83 9.25
CA MET A 81 10.61 8.01 9.79
C MET A 81 10.39 9.07 8.70
N ALA A 82 11.35 9.26 7.80
CA ALA A 82 11.20 10.16 6.67
C ALA A 82 10.10 9.67 5.70
N GLU A 83 10.06 8.38 5.40
CA GLU A 83 9.02 7.79 4.57
C GLU A 83 7.64 7.93 5.22
N LEU A 84 7.53 7.64 6.53
CA LEU A 84 6.27 7.79 7.26
C LEU A 84 5.78 9.24 7.28
N ALA A 85 6.69 10.20 7.47
CA ALA A 85 6.37 11.62 7.43
C ALA A 85 5.85 12.04 6.04
N ALA A 86 6.50 11.58 4.96
CA ALA A 86 6.06 11.85 3.59
C ALA A 86 4.65 11.27 3.30
N ARG A 87 4.37 10.05 3.77
CA ARG A 87 3.04 9.44 3.66
C ARG A 87 1.98 10.20 4.45
N GLN A 88 2.29 10.59 5.69
CA GLN A 88 1.39 11.39 6.52
C GLN A 88 1.08 12.75 5.89
N GLU A 89 2.07 13.39 5.27
CA GLU A 89 1.87 14.65 4.56
C GLU A 89 0.92 14.47 3.36
N THR A 90 1.08 13.38 2.60
CA THR A 90 0.16 13.04 1.51
C THR A 90 -1.27 12.86 2.02
N TYR A 91 -1.46 12.14 3.14
CA TYR A 91 -2.78 11.97 3.74
C TYR A 91 -3.37 13.27 4.27
N ARG A 92 -2.54 14.17 4.80
CA ARG A 92 -2.99 15.51 5.22
C ARG A 92 -3.46 16.33 4.03
N MET A 93 -2.70 16.34 2.95
CA MET A 93 -3.08 17.02 1.71
C MET A 93 -4.41 16.47 1.16
N GLU A 94 -4.61 15.15 1.18
CA GLU A 94 -5.90 14.53 0.80
C GLU A 94 -7.04 14.83 1.79
N ALA A 95 -6.73 14.99 3.08
CA ALA A 95 -7.71 15.35 4.11
C ALA A 95 -8.16 16.82 3.99
N GLU A 96 -7.30 17.70 3.47
CA GLU A 96 -7.63 19.10 3.17
C GLU A 96 -8.43 19.27 1.87
N ASP A 97 -8.53 18.22 1.03
CA ASP A 97 -9.35 18.28 -0.18
C ASP A 97 -10.81 18.66 0.14
N PRO A 98 -11.40 19.60 -0.63
CA PRO A 98 -12.82 19.91 -0.53
C PRO A 98 -13.70 18.67 -0.68
N LEU A 99 -14.81 18.62 0.07
CA LEU A 99 -15.74 17.49 0.06
C LEU A 99 -16.24 17.13 -1.35
N TRP A 100 -16.44 18.12 -2.22
CA TRP A 100 -16.87 17.87 -3.61
C TRP A 100 -15.80 17.11 -4.42
N ALA A 101 -14.52 17.44 -4.25
CA ALA A 101 -13.41 16.78 -4.92
C ALA A 101 -13.22 15.35 -4.41
N ARG A 102 -13.43 15.16 -3.09
CA ARG A 102 -13.42 13.84 -2.46
C ARG A 102 -14.60 12.98 -2.89
N ALA A 103 -15.81 13.55 -2.96
CA ALA A 103 -17.04 12.85 -3.33
C ALA A 103 -17.09 12.50 -4.82
N TRP A 104 -16.48 13.30 -5.70
CA TRP A 104 -16.44 13.04 -7.15
C TRP A 104 -15.81 11.68 -7.49
N ARG A 105 -14.76 11.26 -6.78
CA ARG A 105 -14.06 9.98 -7.03
C ARG A 105 -14.98 8.76 -6.88
N PRO A 106 -15.61 8.50 -5.72
CA PRO A 106 -16.55 7.41 -5.56
C PRO A 106 -17.83 7.65 -6.38
N LEU A 107 -18.31 8.89 -6.50
CA LEU A 107 -19.53 9.18 -7.26
C LEU A 107 -19.36 8.81 -8.75
N GLY A 108 -18.21 9.12 -9.35
CA GLY A 108 -17.94 8.73 -10.72
C GLY A 108 -17.83 7.21 -10.90
N MET A 109 -17.08 6.53 -10.03
CA MET A 109 -16.87 5.08 -10.12
C MET A 109 -18.17 4.29 -9.89
N TYR A 110 -18.84 4.54 -8.76
CA TYR A 110 -20.09 3.86 -8.42
C TYR A 110 -21.25 4.35 -9.28
N GLY A 111 -21.27 5.63 -9.67
CA GLY A 111 -22.27 6.18 -10.57
C GLY A 111 -22.19 5.55 -11.95
N LEU A 112 -20.99 5.40 -12.53
CA LEU A 112 -20.83 4.67 -13.79
C LEU A 112 -21.23 3.21 -13.65
N GLY A 113 -20.76 2.54 -12.60
CA GLY A 113 -21.16 1.16 -12.31
C GLY A 113 -22.68 1.00 -12.19
N PHE A 114 -23.35 1.95 -11.54
CA PHE A 114 -24.80 1.99 -11.41
C PHE A 114 -25.48 2.19 -12.77
N ILE A 115 -25.00 3.09 -13.63
CA ILE A 115 -25.62 3.30 -14.95
C ILE A 115 -25.46 2.05 -15.83
N TRP A 116 -24.31 1.36 -15.76
CA TRP A 116 -24.10 0.07 -16.42
C TRP A 116 -25.06 -0.99 -15.89
N LEU A 117 -25.17 -1.15 -14.57
CA LEU A 117 -26.11 -2.07 -13.93
C LEU A 117 -27.56 -1.75 -14.30
N TRP A 118 -27.90 -0.46 -14.33
CA TRP A 118 -29.21 0.02 -14.72
C TRP A 118 -29.54 -0.41 -16.15
N ASN A 119 -28.64 -0.15 -17.10
CA ASN A 119 -28.86 -0.45 -18.51
C ASN A 119 -28.93 -1.96 -18.79
N LEU A 120 -28.02 -2.74 -18.22
CA LEU A 120 -27.90 -4.16 -18.55
C LEU A 120 -28.88 -5.04 -17.79
N VAL A 121 -29.22 -4.69 -16.55
CA VAL A 121 -30.00 -5.58 -15.67
C VAL A 121 -31.30 -4.91 -15.25
N ILE A 122 -31.24 -3.77 -14.54
CA ILE A 122 -32.42 -3.22 -13.87
C ILE A 122 -33.49 -2.83 -14.88
N LEU A 123 -33.13 -2.20 -16.00
CA LEU A 123 -34.07 -1.78 -17.03
C LEU A 123 -34.81 -2.97 -17.66
N HIS A 124 -34.12 -4.09 -17.91
CA HIS A 124 -34.72 -5.30 -18.47
C HIS A 124 -35.68 -5.96 -17.48
N VAL A 125 -35.28 -6.06 -16.21
CA VAL A 125 -36.13 -6.58 -15.13
C VAL A 125 -37.35 -5.67 -14.92
N ALA A 126 -37.15 -4.36 -14.90
CA ALA A 126 -38.19 -3.35 -14.77
C ALA A 126 -39.20 -3.46 -15.93
N ASN A 127 -38.72 -3.50 -17.17
CA ASN A 127 -39.56 -3.67 -18.35
C ASN A 127 -40.36 -4.98 -18.30
N ALA A 128 -39.78 -6.07 -17.80
CA ALA A 128 -40.48 -7.35 -17.62
C ALA A 128 -41.59 -7.28 -16.56
N ILE A 129 -41.32 -6.64 -15.41
CA ILE A 129 -42.28 -6.52 -14.30
C ILE A 129 -43.43 -5.57 -14.67
N TRP A 130 -43.10 -4.37 -15.16
CA TRP A 130 -44.08 -3.34 -15.47
C TRP A 130 -44.67 -3.43 -16.87
N LYS A 131 -44.23 -4.42 -17.67
CA LYS A 131 -44.66 -4.62 -19.06
C LYS A 131 -44.47 -3.36 -19.91
N THR A 132 -43.42 -2.60 -19.62
CA THR A 132 -43.01 -1.41 -20.37
C THR A 132 -41.93 -1.77 -21.38
N ALA A 133 -41.71 -0.88 -22.36
CA ALA A 133 -40.64 -0.99 -23.35
C ALA A 133 -39.76 0.26 -23.33
N LEU A 134 -39.26 0.63 -22.14
CA LEU A 134 -38.29 1.73 -22.05
C LEU A 134 -37.01 1.32 -22.78
N PRO A 135 -36.52 2.13 -23.72
CA PRO A 135 -35.31 1.81 -24.46
C PRO A 135 -34.08 1.91 -23.53
N PRO A 136 -33.09 1.00 -23.67
CA PRO A 136 -31.80 1.19 -23.02
C PRO A 136 -31.08 2.42 -23.61
N THR A 137 -30.17 2.98 -22.83
CA THR A 137 -29.21 3.97 -23.31
C THR A 137 -28.27 3.31 -24.31
N ASP A 138 -27.83 4.06 -25.32
CA ASP A 138 -26.83 3.60 -26.27
C ASP A 138 -25.54 3.19 -25.54
N LEU A 139 -25.15 1.92 -25.70
CA LEU A 139 -23.94 1.36 -25.12
C LEU A 139 -22.68 2.04 -25.66
N GLY A 140 -22.71 2.56 -26.88
CA GLY A 140 -21.63 3.36 -27.46
C GLY A 140 -21.38 4.64 -26.68
N ILE A 141 -22.45 5.34 -26.28
CA ILE A 141 -22.37 6.53 -25.44
C ILE A 141 -21.86 6.18 -24.04
N LEU A 142 -22.32 5.06 -23.47
CA LEU A 142 -21.84 4.57 -22.16
C LEU A 142 -20.35 4.24 -22.17
N LEU A 143 -19.87 3.59 -23.23
CA LEU A 143 -18.46 3.32 -23.43
C LEU A 143 -17.65 4.61 -23.59
N GLN A 144 -18.13 5.58 -24.37
CA GLN A 144 -17.48 6.89 -24.51
C GLN A 144 -17.40 7.63 -23.17
N LEU A 145 -18.49 7.66 -22.39
CA LEU A 145 -18.52 8.28 -21.08
C LEU A 145 -17.55 7.57 -20.10
N SER A 146 -17.50 6.25 -20.14
CA SER A 146 -16.58 5.45 -19.33
C SER A 146 -15.12 5.71 -19.72
N ALA A 147 -14.82 5.77 -21.02
CA ALA A 147 -13.50 6.08 -21.54
C ALA A 147 -13.07 7.52 -21.17
N LEU A 148 -14.00 8.48 -21.27
CA LEU A 148 -13.79 9.86 -20.87
C LEU A 148 -13.48 9.95 -19.36
N TYR A 149 -14.27 9.27 -18.52
CA TYR A 149 -14.04 9.21 -17.09
C TYR A 149 -12.69 8.58 -16.75
N MET A 150 -12.33 7.45 -17.37
CA MET A 150 -11.02 6.82 -17.18
C MET A 150 -9.88 7.75 -17.64
N SER A 151 -10.05 8.48 -18.74
CA SER A 151 -9.07 9.46 -19.22
C SER A 151 -8.89 10.63 -18.25
N LEU A 152 -9.97 11.17 -17.69
CA LEU A 152 -9.92 12.26 -16.72
C LEU A 152 -9.39 11.82 -15.35
N TYR A 153 -9.77 10.63 -14.91
CA TYR A 153 -9.46 10.12 -13.57
C TYR A 153 -8.13 9.36 -13.48
N MET A 154 -7.84 8.48 -14.43
CA MET A 154 -6.60 7.69 -14.48
C MET A 154 -5.57 8.21 -15.49
N GLY A 155 -6.02 8.90 -16.55
CA GLY A 155 -5.19 9.27 -17.69
C GLY A 155 -4.58 10.67 -17.67
N GLY A 156 -4.73 11.45 -16.58
CA GLY A 156 -4.28 12.84 -16.54
C GLY A 156 -2.80 13.05 -16.87
N HIS A 157 -1.92 12.11 -16.48
CA HIS A 157 -0.50 12.14 -16.84
C HIS A 157 -0.23 11.61 -18.26
N THR A 158 -0.95 10.57 -18.70
CA THR A 158 -0.82 10.04 -20.07
C THR A 158 -1.26 11.07 -21.13
N ALA A 159 -2.34 11.80 -20.87
CA ALA A 159 -2.82 12.87 -21.74
C ALA A 159 -1.84 14.06 -21.77
N LYS A 160 -1.29 14.46 -20.62
CA LYS A 160 -0.25 15.50 -20.53
C LYS A 160 1.04 15.09 -21.25
N ASP A 161 1.48 13.84 -21.10
CA ASP A 161 2.68 13.31 -21.76
C ASP A 161 2.52 13.23 -23.28
N LEU A 162 1.34 12.84 -23.77
CA LEU A 162 1.03 12.87 -25.21
C LEU A 162 1.03 14.30 -25.76
N MET A 163 0.46 15.25 -25.01
CA MET A 163 0.42 16.66 -25.40
C MET A 163 1.83 17.28 -25.42
N ALA A 164 2.65 17.02 -24.41
CA ALA A 164 4.04 17.49 -24.34
C ALA A 164 4.91 16.91 -25.47
N LYS A 165 4.73 15.63 -25.81
CA LYS A 165 5.39 14.99 -26.97
C LYS A 165 4.93 15.57 -28.31
N TRP A 166 3.70 16.08 -28.41
CA TRP A 166 3.17 16.65 -29.63
C TRP A 166 3.60 18.11 -29.83
N THR A 167 3.67 18.90 -28.76
CA THR A 167 4.18 20.27 -28.79
C THR A 167 5.70 20.36 -28.87
N GLY A 168 6.44 19.40 -28.29
CA GLY A 168 7.90 19.32 -28.41
C GLY A 168 8.44 18.78 -29.74
N ARG A 169 7.54 18.40 -30.67
CA ARG A 169 7.89 17.93 -32.03
C ARG A 169 7.64 18.99 -33.12
N ARG A 170 7.19 20.19 -32.74
CA ARG A 170 7.18 21.42 -33.54
C ARG A 170 8.33 22.30 -33.10
#